data_AF-A0A350DL27-F1
#
_entry.id   AF-A0A350DL27-F1
#
_cell.length_a   1.000
_cell.length_b   1.000
_cell.length_c   1.000
_cell.angle_alpha   90.00
_cell.angle_beta   90.00
_cell.angle_gamma   90.00
#
_symmetry.space_group_name_H-M   'P 1'
#
loop_
_entity.id
_entity.type
_entity.pdbx_description
1 polymer ?
#
loop_
_entity_poly.entity_id
_entity_poly.type
_entity_poly.pdbx_seq_one_letter_code
_entity_poly.pdbx_strand_id
1 'polypeptide(L)' 'PLAKKLEENEAAIVEQQNEVQGKSMDLKGYYLADEALAEKAMRPSPLFNEAIASLS' A
#
# COMPACT_ATOMS: atom_id res chain seq x y z
N PRO A 1 7.72 15.84 -10.36
CA PRO A 1 8.28 14.54 -10.81
C PRO A 1 7.49 13.29 -10.37
N LEU A 2 6.25 13.42 -9.90
CA LEU A 2 5.44 12.27 -9.49
C LEU A 2 5.11 11.33 -10.65
N ALA A 3 4.62 11.87 -11.78
CA ALA A 3 4.20 11.09 -12.93
C ALA A 3 5.31 10.13 -13.41
N LYS A 4 6.54 10.65 -13.58
CA LYS A 4 7.71 9.85 -13.95
C LYS A 4 8.03 8.77 -12.93
N LYS A 5 7.98 9.07 -11.62
CA LYS A 5 8.25 8.09 -10.56
C LYS A 5 7.21 6.95 -10.55
N LEU A 6 5.94 7.27 -10.83
CA LEU A 6 4.88 6.26 -10.95
C LEU A 6 5.07 5.40 -12.21
N GLU A 7 5.34 6.01 -13.36
CA GLU A 7 5.57 5.32 -14.63
C GLU A 7 6.78 4.39 -14.57
N GLU A 8 7.90 4.84 -14.01
CA GLU A 8 9.12 4.02 -13.87
C GLU A 8 8.96 2.84 -12.90
N ASN A 9 8.03 2.91 -11.94
CA ASN A 9 7.85 1.89 -10.90
C ASN A 9 6.53 1.12 -11.03
N GLU A 10 5.74 1.31 -12.10
CA GLU A 10 4.38 0.77 -12.23
C GLU A 10 4.33 -0.74 -11.98
N ALA A 11 5.16 -1.51 -12.68
CA ALA A 11 5.18 -2.97 -12.57
C ALA A 11 5.50 -3.44 -11.13
N ALA A 12 6.51 -2.81 -10.49
CA ALA A 12 6.90 -3.15 -9.12
C ALA A 12 5.83 -2.77 -8.10
N ILE A 13 5.14 -1.65 -8.30
CA ILE A 13 4.00 -1.24 -7.46
C ILE A 13 2.87 -2.27 -7.57
N VAL A 14 2.52 -2.69 -8.79
CA VAL A 14 1.46 -3.69 -9.02
C VAL A 14 1.84 -5.04 -8.42
N GLU A 15 3.09 -5.47 -8.55
CA GLU A 15 3.59 -6.69 -7.92
C GLU A 15 3.44 -6.64 -6.39
N GLN A 16 3.91 -5.58 -5.74
CA GLN A 16 3.80 -5.39 -4.28
C GLN A 16 2.35 -5.41 -3.79
N GLN A 17 1.41 -4.84 -4.56
CA GLN A 17 -0.02 -4.87 -4.25
C GLN A 17 -0.62 -6.28 -4.40
N ASN A 18 -0.11 -7.08 -5.33
CA ASN A 18 -0.60 -8.44 -5.59
C ASN A 18 -0.02 -9.46 -4.61
N GLU A 19 1.22 -9.29 -4.14
CA GLU A 19 1.91 -10.23 -3.24
C GLU A 19 1.19 -10.45 -1.89
N VAL A 20 0.40 -9.48 -1.44
CA VAL A 20 -0.36 -9.57 -0.18
C VAL A 20 -1.70 -10.28 -0.32
N GLN A 21 -2.16 -10.54 -1.55
CA GLN A 21 -3.48 -11.12 -1.81
C GLN A 21 -3.51 -12.63 -1.49
N GLY A 22 -4.73 -13.16 -1.32
CA GLY A 22 -4.96 -14.58 -1.03
C GLY A 22 -4.57 -15.03 0.37
N LYS A 23 -4.16 -14.10 1.25
CA LYS A 23 -3.73 -14.36 2.63
C LYS A 23 -4.77 -13.83 3.61
N SER A 24 -4.98 -14.56 4.70
CA SER A 24 -5.79 -14.06 5.82
C SER A 24 -5.10 -12.85 6.47
N MET A 25 -5.89 -11.84 6.85
CA MET A 25 -5.41 -10.62 7.50
C MET A 25 -6.17 -10.43 8.82
N ASP A 26 -5.45 -10.14 9.90
CA ASP A 26 -6.05 -9.80 11.20
C ASP A 26 -6.01 -8.29 11.39
N LEU A 27 -7.18 -7.67 11.53
CA LEU A 27 -7.35 -6.24 11.77
C LEU A 27 -7.69 -5.91 13.23
N LYS A 28 -7.68 -6.92 14.13
CA LYS A 28 -8.01 -6.77 15.56
C LYS A 28 -9.32 -6.03 15.84
N GLY A 29 -10.29 -6.16 14.94
CA GLY A 29 -11.61 -5.56 15.04
C GLY A 29 -12.43 -5.87 13.80
N TYR A 30 -13.70 -5.45 13.82
CA TYR A 30 -14.62 -5.60 12.70
C TYR A 30 -15.34 -4.28 12.40
N TYR A 31 -16.13 -3.79 13.36
CA TYR A 31 -16.77 -2.46 13.25
C TYR A 31 -15.79 -1.31 13.50
N LEU A 32 -14.82 -1.52 14.38
CA LEU A 32 -13.72 -0.61 14.68
C LEU A 32 -12.44 -1.43 14.65
N ALA A 33 -11.80 -1.48 13.49
CA ALA A 33 -10.50 -2.11 13.32
C ALA A 33 -9.40 -1.32 14.03
N ASP A 34 -8.30 -1.98 14.34
CA ASP A 34 -7.08 -1.30 14.73
C ASP A 34 -6.57 -0.45 13.56
N GLU A 35 -6.40 0.84 13.80
CA GLU A 35 -6.07 1.81 12.76
C GLU A 35 -4.70 1.56 12.13
N ALA A 36 -3.71 1.20 12.94
CA ALA A 36 -2.35 0.93 12.46
C ALA A 36 -2.29 -0.34 11.61
N LEU A 37 -3.02 -1.39 12.01
CA LEU A 37 -3.15 -2.62 11.22
C LEU A 37 -3.91 -2.38 9.92
N ALA A 38 -5.00 -1.62 9.96
CA ALA A 38 -5.78 -1.27 8.77
C ALA A 38 -4.95 -0.42 7.80
N GLU A 39 -4.21 0.57 8.29
CA GLU A 39 -3.34 1.41 7.46
C GLU A 39 -2.28 0.56 6.76
N LYS A 40 -1.58 -0.31 7.50
CA LYS A 40 -0.55 -1.20 6.94
C LYS A 40 -1.12 -2.17 5.92
N ALA A 41 -2.30 -2.74 6.18
CA ALA A 41 -2.96 -3.68 5.27
C ALA A 41 -3.40 -3.00 3.96
N MET A 42 -3.87 -1.76 4.02
CA MET A 42 -4.41 -1.01 2.87
C MET A 42 -3.34 -0.24 2.09
N ARG A 43 -2.13 -0.08 2.65
CA ARG A 43 -0.99 0.62 2.03
C ARG A 43 0.24 -0.30 1.90
N PRO A 44 0.14 -1.49 1.28
CA PRO A 44 1.20 -2.48 1.36
C PRO A 44 2.40 -2.21 0.44
N SER A 45 2.31 -1.28 -0.52
CA SER A 45 3.42 -0.91 -1.42
C SER A 45 4.21 0.31 -0.88
N PRO A 46 5.47 0.12 -0.43
CA PRO A 46 6.31 1.24 0.00
C PRO A 46 6.63 2.20 -1.15
N LEU A 47 6.86 1.68 -2.36
CA LEU A 47 7.15 2.49 -3.55
C LEU A 47 6.01 3.45 -3.86
N PHE A 48 4.78 2.96 -3.79
CA PHE A 48 3.60 3.78 -4.03
C PHE A 48 3.41 4.81 -2.90
N ASN A 49 3.55 4.38 -1.64
CA ASN A 49 3.44 5.26 -0.49
C ASN A 49 4.45 6.42 -0.54
N GLU A 50 5.72 6.14 -0.86
CA GLU A 50 6.76 7.15 -1.01
C GLU A 50 6.53 8.06 -2.21
N ALA A 51 5.98 7.55 -3.32
CA ALA A 51 5.64 8.38 -4.47
C ALA A 51 4.56 9.40 -4.07
N ILE A 52 3.49 8.98 -3.41
CA ILE A 52 2.41 9.87 -2.96
C ILE A 52 2.89 10.86 -1.89
N ALA A 53 3.71 10.42 -0.93
CA ALA A 53 4.27 11.28 0.11
C ALA A 53 5.14 12.44 -0.45
N SER A 54 5.63 12.33 -1.68
CA SER A 54 6.40 13.41 -2.33
C SER A 54 5.55 14.61 -2.79
N LEU A 55 4.22 14.57 -2.62
CA LEU A 55 3.30 15.65 -2.96
C LEU A 55 3.11 16.70 -1.86
N SER A 56 3.45 16.38 -0.62
CA SER A 56 3.25 17.23 0.57
C SER A 56 4.48 18.05 0.93
#